data_AF-A0A4R6CQD3-F1
#
_entry.id   AF-A0A4R6CQD3-F1
#
_cell.length_a   1.000
_cell.length_b   1.000
_cell.length_c   1.000
_cell.angle_alpha   90.00
_cell.angle_beta   90.00
_cell.angle_gamma   90.00
#
_symmetry.space_group_name_H-M   'P 1'
#
loop_
_entity.id
_entity.type
_entity.pdbx_description
1 polymer ?
#
loop_
_entity_poly.entity_id
_entity_poly.type
_entity_poly.pdbx_seq_one_letter_code
_entity_poly.pdbx_strand_id
1 'polypeptide(L)'
;MIYKILKYFTASLTLASALVFCFLVGKTGYNQFQINQTAKRYNLTKTIKELHYTTILSQQLLTNQTWQTRSNVLQVTAQHDADYTANQLLKIMLTYDDSSSYNIRGEKAKVYAEQSILSNPDFFGNDKQKDGSHLINAQRLHSKFLNATTSIDFVNNDLCNVLIKSTSKHWTGTQSAKKLVVLYAGTYNLTTQKFQQLIYINTLSDQPFTNQTI
;
A
#
# COMPACT_ATOMS: atom_id res chain seq x y z
N MET A 1 7.02 33.36 70.11
CA MET A 1 6.41 33.59 68.77
C MET A 1 7.22 32.93 67.64
N ILE A 2 8.56 32.99 67.68
CA ILE A 2 9.49 32.46 66.65
C ILE A 2 9.34 30.94 66.41
N TYR A 3 9.13 30.14 67.46
CA TYR A 3 9.05 28.67 67.36
C TYR A 3 7.82 28.16 66.57
N LYS A 4 6.69 28.89 66.63
CA LYS A 4 5.48 28.55 65.85
C LYS A 4 5.70 28.84 64.36
N ILE A 5 6.32 29.97 64.02
CA ILE A 5 6.61 30.37 62.64
C ILE A 5 7.58 29.37 61.97
N LEU A 6 8.62 28.94 62.69
CA LEU A 6 9.59 27.97 62.18
C LEU A 6 8.95 26.59 61.88
N LYS A 7 7.99 26.15 62.71
CA LYS A 7 7.28 24.87 62.53
C LYS A 7 6.33 24.88 61.32
N TYR A 8 5.68 26.02 61.04
CA TYR A 8 4.85 26.16 59.83
C TYR A 8 5.71 26.27 58.57
N PHE A 9 6.88 26.91 58.65
CA PHE A 9 7.79 27.04 57.52
C PHE A 9 8.36 25.67 57.11
N THR A 10 8.80 24.85 58.06
CA THR A 10 9.32 23.50 57.76
C THR A 10 8.23 22.54 57.26
N ALA A 11 7.00 22.63 57.80
CA ALA A 11 5.86 21.85 57.31
C ALA A 11 5.42 22.26 55.88
N SER A 12 5.53 23.54 55.53
CA SER A 12 5.23 24.00 54.17
C SER A 12 6.29 23.56 53.15
N LEU A 13 7.57 23.51 53.56
CA LEU A 13 8.67 23.09 52.71
C LEU A 13 8.65 21.58 52.41
N THR A 14 8.26 20.76 53.39
CA THR A 14 8.09 19.31 53.19
C THR A 14 6.87 18.97 52.33
N LEU A 15 5.79 19.75 52.44
CA LEU A 15 4.61 19.57 51.57
C LEU A 15 4.92 19.97 50.12
N ALA A 16 5.65 21.07 49.91
CA ALA A 16 6.08 21.51 48.59
C ALA A 16 7.03 20.50 47.91
N SER A 17 7.98 19.94 48.66
CA SER A 17 8.90 18.93 48.10
C SER A 17 8.18 17.61 47.77
N ALA A 18 7.21 17.18 48.58
CA ALA A 18 6.37 16.02 48.29
C ALA A 18 5.52 16.20 47.03
N LEU A 19 4.94 17.39 46.83
CA LEU A 19 4.15 17.71 45.63
C LEU A 19 5.02 17.72 44.36
N VAL A 20 6.22 18.30 44.43
CA VAL A 20 7.17 18.29 43.30
C VAL A 20 7.62 16.86 42.97
N PHE A 21 7.86 16.02 43.98
CA PHE A 21 8.23 14.63 43.77
C PHE A 21 7.09 13.82 43.13
N CYS A 22 5.85 13.97 43.59
CA CYS A 22 4.68 13.33 42.98
C CYS A 22 4.45 13.76 41.53
N PHE A 23 4.65 15.05 41.21
CA PHE A 23 4.54 15.56 39.83
C PHE A 23 5.64 14.99 38.92
N LEU A 24 6.88 14.90 39.40
CA LEU A 24 8.00 14.35 38.62
C LEU A 24 7.83 12.85 38.37
N VAL A 25 7.43 12.07 39.38
CA VAL A 25 7.16 10.62 39.26
C VAL A 25 5.94 10.33 38.37
N GLY A 26 4.91 11.17 38.44
CA GLY A 26 3.75 11.07 37.54
C GLY A 26 4.10 11.33 36.07
N LYS A 27 4.94 12.34 35.81
CA LYS A 27 5.36 12.71 34.45
C LYS A 27 6.29 11.66 33.82
N THR A 28 7.22 11.09 34.59
CA THR A 28 8.07 9.98 34.12
C THR A 28 7.27 8.70 33.88
N GLY A 29 6.33 8.36 34.76
CA GLY A 29 5.43 7.21 34.56
C GLY A 29 4.54 7.33 33.31
N TYR A 30 3.98 8.51 33.07
CA TYR A 30 3.17 8.78 31.87
C TYR A 30 4.00 8.68 30.58
N ASN A 31 5.21 9.25 30.57
CA ASN A 31 6.10 9.15 29.41
C ASN A 31 6.54 7.71 29.14
N GLN A 32 6.83 6.93 30.19
CA GLN A 32 7.16 5.51 30.06
C GLN A 32 5.98 4.69 29.50
N PHE A 33 4.76 5.00 29.92
CA PHE A 33 3.55 4.37 29.40
C PHE A 33 3.34 4.68 27.90
N GLN A 34 3.56 5.92 27.48
CA GLN A 34 3.46 6.31 26.07
C GLN A 34 4.57 5.67 25.21
N ILE A 35 5.80 5.58 25.71
CA ILE A 35 6.90 4.88 25.04
C ILE A 35 6.58 3.39 24.90
N ASN A 36 6.06 2.76 25.96
CA ASN A 36 5.67 1.34 25.94
C ASN A 36 4.51 1.06 24.96
N GLN A 37 3.52 1.96 24.87
CA GLN A 37 2.46 1.84 23.87
C GLN A 37 2.98 2.02 22.45
N THR A 38 3.88 2.99 22.24
CA THR A 38 4.48 3.24 20.93
C THR A 38 5.37 2.08 20.49
N ALA A 39 6.16 1.50 21.41
CA ALA A 39 6.95 0.29 21.16
C ALA A 39 6.07 -0.93 20.88
N LYS A 40 4.96 -1.11 21.62
CA LYS A 40 3.96 -2.15 21.32
C LYS A 40 3.33 -1.97 19.94
N ARG A 41 2.93 -0.75 19.57
CA ARG A 41 2.37 -0.45 18.24
C ARG A 41 3.39 -0.63 17.12
N TYR A 42 4.63 -0.20 17.32
CA TYR A 42 5.73 -0.42 16.38
C TYR A 42 6.01 -1.92 16.20
N ASN A 43 6.08 -2.68 17.30
CA ASN A 43 6.27 -4.13 17.24
C ASN A 43 5.07 -4.82 16.58
N LEU A 44 3.83 -4.45 16.89
CA LEU A 44 2.63 -4.95 16.19
C LEU A 44 2.68 -4.64 14.69
N THR A 45 3.05 -3.42 14.31
CA THR A 45 3.11 -3.00 12.90
C THR A 45 4.24 -3.72 12.16
N LYS A 46 5.38 -3.96 12.84
CA LYS A 46 6.50 -4.74 12.33
C LYS A 46 6.10 -6.21 12.19
N THR A 47 5.46 -6.81 13.19
CA THR A 47 4.95 -8.19 13.13
C THR A 47 3.86 -8.37 12.06
N ILE A 48 3.00 -7.38 11.83
CA ILE A 48 2.00 -7.41 10.74
C ILE A 48 2.68 -7.27 9.37
N LYS A 49 3.72 -6.44 9.24
CA LYS A 49 4.52 -6.34 8.00
C LYS A 49 5.41 -7.57 7.76
N GLU A 50 5.86 -8.23 8.83
CA GLU A 50 6.70 -9.43 8.79
C GLU A 50 5.89 -10.73 8.72
N LEU A 51 4.59 -10.70 9.04
CA LEU A 51 3.59 -11.69 8.62
C LEU A 51 3.48 -11.61 7.09
N HIS A 52 4.47 -12.19 6.42
CA HIS A 52 4.24 -12.81 5.14
C HIS A 52 3.03 -13.73 5.34
N TYR A 53 1.87 -13.34 4.82
CA TYR A 53 0.77 -14.26 4.58
C TYR A 53 1.23 -15.25 3.51
N THR A 54 2.16 -16.13 3.87
CA THR A 54 2.37 -17.34 3.10
C THR A 54 1.07 -18.13 3.23
N THR A 55 0.55 -18.60 2.11
CA THR A 55 -0.63 -19.47 1.97
C THR A 55 -0.61 -20.70 2.91
N ILE A 56 0.54 -21.00 3.52
CA ILE A 56 0.76 -22.07 4.51
C ILE A 56 0.25 -21.67 5.91
N LEU A 57 0.39 -20.40 6.31
CA LEU A 57 -0.05 -19.92 7.64
C LEU A 57 -1.58 -19.87 7.72
N SER A 58 -2.26 -19.53 6.62
CA SER A 58 -3.72 -19.59 6.53
C SER A 58 -4.25 -21.03 6.56
N GLN A 59 -3.58 -22.02 5.93
CA GLN A 59 -4.07 -23.40 5.99
C GLN A 59 -3.93 -24.06 7.37
N GLN A 60 -2.83 -23.81 8.10
CA GLN A 60 -2.62 -24.36 9.44
C GLN A 60 -3.57 -23.77 10.50
N LEU A 61 -3.95 -22.49 10.35
CA LEU A 61 -4.89 -21.79 11.23
C LEU A 61 -6.36 -22.22 11.07
N LEU A 62 -6.72 -22.96 10.01
CA LEU A 62 -8.12 -23.26 9.67
C LEU A 62 -8.58 -24.68 10.04
N THR A 63 -7.69 -25.50 10.59
CA THR A 63 -8.01 -26.82 11.15
C THR A 63 -8.98 -26.64 12.33
N ASN A 64 -10.16 -27.27 12.28
CA ASN A 64 -11.24 -27.17 13.29
C ASN A 64 -11.89 -25.78 13.49
N GLN A 65 -11.74 -24.84 12.56
CA GLN A 65 -12.42 -23.54 12.62
C GLN A 65 -13.80 -23.54 11.95
N THR A 66 -14.68 -22.62 12.39
CA THR A 66 -16.01 -22.43 11.80
C THR A 66 -15.92 -21.88 10.37
N TRP A 67 -17.02 -22.01 9.61
CA TRP A 67 -17.09 -21.49 8.24
C TRP A 67 -16.92 -19.96 8.19
N GLN A 68 -17.39 -19.24 9.21
CA GLN A 68 -17.24 -17.79 9.30
C GLN A 68 -15.77 -17.38 9.43
N THR A 69 -15.02 -18.06 10.30
CA THR A 69 -13.57 -17.79 10.47
C THR A 69 -12.81 -18.09 9.18
N ARG A 70 -13.13 -19.20 8.51
CA ARG A 70 -12.55 -19.56 7.21
C ARG A 70 -12.83 -18.50 6.15
N SER A 71 -14.07 -18.03 6.06
CA SER A 71 -14.48 -16.99 5.11
C SER A 71 -13.77 -15.67 5.36
N ASN A 72 -13.61 -15.26 6.62
CA ASN A 72 -12.92 -14.03 6.99
C ASN A 72 -11.43 -14.08 6.63
N VAL A 73 -10.76 -15.21 6.94
CA VAL A 73 -9.36 -15.41 6.57
C VAL A 73 -9.19 -15.38 5.06
N LEU A 74 -10.05 -16.09 4.32
CA LEU A 74 -10.05 -16.09 2.86
C LEU A 74 -10.19 -14.66 2.29
N GLN A 75 -11.13 -13.88 2.82
CA GLN A 75 -11.37 -12.51 2.39
C GLN A 75 -10.14 -11.61 2.63
N VAL A 76 -9.49 -11.72 3.78
CA VAL A 76 -8.28 -10.95 4.11
C VAL A 76 -7.11 -11.35 3.22
N THR A 77 -6.89 -12.65 3.02
CA THR A 77 -5.83 -13.15 2.13
C THR A 77 -6.07 -12.71 0.69
N ALA A 78 -7.30 -12.83 0.18
CA ALA A 78 -7.66 -12.40 -1.16
C ALA A 78 -7.41 -10.89 -1.35
N GLN A 79 -7.76 -10.07 -0.37
CA GLN A 79 -7.52 -8.62 -0.42
C GLN A 79 -6.04 -8.29 -0.47
N HIS A 80 -5.22 -8.98 0.34
CA HIS A 80 -3.77 -8.81 0.35
C HIS A 80 -3.14 -9.23 -0.99
N ASP A 81 -3.49 -10.41 -1.48
CA ASP A 81 -2.88 -10.97 -2.68
C ASP A 81 -3.32 -10.21 -3.94
N ALA A 82 -4.58 -9.80 -4.02
CA ALA A 82 -5.06 -8.91 -5.08
C ALA A 82 -4.33 -7.56 -5.06
N ASP A 83 -4.09 -6.97 -3.88
CA ASP A 83 -3.35 -5.71 -3.75
C ASP A 83 -1.90 -5.85 -4.22
N TYR A 84 -1.22 -6.91 -3.78
CA TYR A 84 0.14 -7.21 -4.18
C TYR A 84 0.24 -7.44 -5.70
N THR A 85 -0.59 -8.33 -6.25
CA THR A 85 -0.59 -8.65 -7.68
C THR A 85 -0.93 -7.41 -8.51
N ALA A 86 -1.90 -6.59 -8.09
CA ALA A 86 -2.25 -5.35 -8.80
C ALA A 86 -1.07 -4.38 -8.82
N ASN A 87 -0.36 -4.22 -7.70
CA ASN A 87 0.83 -3.37 -7.63
C ASN A 87 1.93 -3.86 -8.57
N GLN A 88 2.20 -5.17 -8.65
CA GLN A 88 3.20 -5.70 -9.56
C GLN A 88 2.79 -5.56 -11.03
N LEU A 89 1.55 -5.94 -11.36
CA LEU A 89 1.00 -5.84 -12.71
C LEU A 89 1.04 -4.40 -13.21
N LEU A 90 0.51 -3.46 -12.44
CA LEU A 90 0.47 -2.04 -12.82
C LEU A 90 1.84 -1.39 -12.80
N LYS A 91 2.77 -1.85 -11.95
CA LYS A 91 4.17 -1.40 -12.02
C LYS A 91 4.80 -1.77 -13.35
N ILE A 92 4.59 -3.00 -13.83
CA ILE A 92 5.07 -3.44 -15.14
C ILE A 92 4.38 -2.65 -16.25
N MET A 93 3.05 -2.51 -16.17
CA MET A 93 2.27 -1.80 -17.17
C MET A 93 2.62 -0.30 -17.25
N LEU A 94 2.84 0.37 -16.13
CA LEU A 94 2.96 1.83 -16.08
C LEU A 94 4.39 2.32 -15.84
N THR A 95 5.40 1.48 -16.05
CA THR A 95 6.82 1.90 -15.94
C THR A 95 7.57 1.59 -17.22
N TYR A 96 8.02 2.64 -17.91
CA TYR A 96 8.85 2.56 -19.10
C TYR A 96 9.55 3.90 -19.34
N ASP A 97 10.74 3.83 -19.92
CA ASP A 97 11.54 5.02 -20.28
C ASP A 97 11.95 5.03 -21.75
N ASP A 98 11.73 3.92 -22.45
CA ASP A 98 12.09 3.73 -23.86
C ASP A 98 11.21 2.65 -24.50
N SER A 99 11.32 2.50 -25.82
CA SER A 99 10.58 1.49 -26.59
C SER A 99 10.91 0.06 -26.19
N SER A 100 12.14 -0.22 -25.74
CA SER A 100 12.54 -1.57 -25.31
C SER A 100 11.76 -1.97 -24.06
N SER A 101 11.83 -1.14 -23.02
CA SER A 101 11.11 -1.29 -21.76
C SER A 101 9.60 -1.29 -21.95
N TYR A 102 9.07 -0.48 -22.87
CA TYR A 102 7.63 -0.45 -23.21
C TYR A 102 7.14 -1.76 -23.85
N ASN A 103 7.88 -2.30 -24.83
CA ASN A 103 7.45 -3.45 -25.61
C ASN A 103 7.60 -4.79 -24.87
N ILE A 104 8.48 -4.87 -23.85
CA ILE A 104 8.65 -6.10 -23.04
C ILE A 104 7.66 -6.21 -21.86
N ARG A 105 6.77 -5.23 -21.67
CA ARG A 105 5.83 -5.21 -20.53
C ARG A 105 4.91 -6.43 -20.53
N GLY A 106 4.38 -6.82 -21.69
CA GLY A 106 3.50 -7.99 -21.82
C GLY A 106 4.16 -9.29 -21.35
N GLU A 107 5.43 -9.49 -21.72
CA GLU A 107 6.20 -10.68 -21.29
C GLU A 107 6.36 -10.72 -19.77
N LYS A 108 6.76 -9.59 -19.17
CA LYS A 108 6.96 -9.48 -17.71
C LYS A 108 5.65 -9.67 -16.94
N ALA A 109 4.52 -9.28 -17.52
CA ALA A 109 3.21 -9.32 -16.87
C ALA A 109 2.58 -10.72 -16.82
N LYS A 110 3.11 -11.73 -17.55
CA LYS A 110 2.55 -13.10 -17.62
C LYS A 110 2.37 -13.81 -16.29
N VAL A 111 3.17 -13.41 -15.29
CA VAL A 111 3.10 -13.99 -13.93
C VAL A 111 1.89 -13.47 -13.15
N TYR A 112 1.34 -12.31 -13.54
CA TYR A 112 0.31 -11.59 -12.79
C TYR A 112 -1.03 -11.45 -13.53
N ALA A 113 -1.08 -11.75 -14.81
CA ALA A 113 -2.25 -11.59 -15.65
C ALA A 113 -2.43 -12.75 -16.65
N GLU A 114 -3.68 -13.06 -16.94
CA GLU A 114 -4.06 -14.02 -17.97
C GLU A 114 -3.98 -13.42 -19.38
N GLN A 115 -3.96 -14.30 -20.38
CA GLN A 115 -3.78 -13.94 -21.78
C GLN A 115 -4.80 -12.91 -22.29
N SER A 116 -6.04 -12.96 -21.79
CA SER A 116 -7.11 -12.00 -22.09
C SER A 116 -6.72 -10.54 -21.82
N ILE A 117 -5.94 -10.29 -20.77
CA ILE A 117 -5.41 -8.96 -20.45
C ILE A 117 -4.16 -8.69 -21.29
N LEU A 118 -3.26 -9.66 -21.41
CA LEU A 118 -1.98 -9.51 -22.11
C LEU A 118 -2.15 -9.25 -23.61
N SER A 119 -3.25 -9.71 -24.22
CA SER A 119 -3.60 -9.44 -25.61
C SER A 119 -4.29 -8.09 -25.83
N ASN A 120 -4.64 -7.36 -24.77
CA ASN A 120 -5.32 -6.07 -24.92
C ASN A 120 -4.30 -4.98 -25.32
N PRO A 121 -4.44 -4.38 -26.52
CA PRO A 121 -3.49 -3.38 -27.01
C PRO A 121 -3.49 -2.09 -26.18
N ASP A 122 -4.58 -1.77 -25.48
CA ASP A 122 -4.65 -0.58 -24.61
C ASP A 122 -3.74 -0.70 -23.39
N PHE A 123 -3.42 -1.93 -22.96
CA PHE A 123 -2.54 -2.19 -21.83
C PHE A 123 -1.14 -2.62 -22.28
N PHE A 124 -1.07 -3.52 -23.25
CA PHE A 124 0.17 -4.20 -23.67
C PHE A 124 0.40 -4.16 -25.19
N GLY A 125 -0.02 -3.06 -25.84
CA GLY A 125 0.31 -2.81 -27.25
C GLY A 125 1.80 -2.60 -27.50
N ASN A 126 2.20 -2.70 -28.77
CA ASN A 126 3.54 -2.31 -29.22
C ASN A 126 3.56 -0.83 -29.66
N ASP A 127 4.73 -0.20 -29.64
CA ASP A 127 4.88 1.21 -30.03
C ASP A 127 5.36 1.44 -31.47
N LYS A 128 5.52 0.36 -32.26
CA LYS A 128 6.02 0.41 -33.63
C LYS A 128 4.97 1.01 -34.56
N GLN A 129 5.37 2.05 -35.30
CA GLN A 129 4.55 2.76 -36.25
C GLN A 129 4.67 2.17 -37.67
N LYS A 130 3.79 2.61 -38.59
CA LYS A 130 3.76 2.11 -39.98
C LYS A 130 5.06 2.37 -40.76
N ASP A 131 5.77 3.43 -40.42
CA ASP A 131 7.07 3.81 -41.00
C ASP A 131 8.26 3.08 -40.37
N GLY A 132 8.01 2.17 -39.42
CA GLY A 132 9.03 1.44 -38.68
C GLY A 132 9.64 2.20 -37.51
N SER A 133 9.25 3.47 -37.28
CA SER A 133 9.66 4.23 -36.10
C SER A 133 8.97 3.71 -34.84
N HIS A 134 9.47 4.14 -33.69
CA HIS A 134 8.95 3.74 -32.38
C HIS A 134 8.43 4.97 -31.64
N LEU A 135 7.13 4.99 -31.34
CA LEU A 135 6.43 6.15 -30.78
C LEU A 135 7.05 6.62 -29.46
N ILE A 136 7.37 5.69 -28.55
CA ILE A 136 7.89 6.01 -27.22
C ILE A 136 9.22 6.76 -27.34
N ASN A 137 10.13 6.27 -28.17
CA ASN A 137 11.41 6.92 -28.41
C ASN A 137 11.26 8.23 -29.19
N ALA A 138 10.44 8.24 -30.25
CA ALA A 138 10.25 9.41 -31.12
C ALA A 138 9.67 10.61 -30.35
N GLN A 139 8.71 10.35 -29.46
CA GLN A 139 8.10 11.38 -28.62
C GLN A 139 8.78 11.53 -27.26
N ARG A 140 9.79 10.69 -26.94
CA ARG A 140 10.46 10.68 -25.63
C ARG A 140 9.46 10.56 -24.48
N LEU A 141 8.54 9.59 -24.60
CA LEU A 141 7.49 9.35 -23.61
C LEU A 141 8.04 8.51 -22.46
N HIS A 142 7.75 8.94 -21.25
CA HIS A 142 8.17 8.27 -20.04
C HIS A 142 6.99 8.06 -19.10
N SER A 143 7.02 6.96 -18.36
CA SER A 143 6.05 6.64 -17.33
C SER A 143 6.73 5.97 -16.14
N LYS A 144 6.30 6.32 -14.93
CA LYS A 144 6.74 5.66 -13.70
C LYS A 144 5.56 5.41 -12.78
N PHE A 145 5.32 4.15 -12.48
CA PHE A 145 4.36 3.73 -11.47
C PHE A 145 4.81 4.19 -10.07
N LEU A 146 3.85 4.63 -9.25
CA LEU A 146 4.10 5.01 -7.86
C LEU A 146 3.50 4.00 -6.89
N ASN A 147 2.19 3.76 -6.97
CA ASN A 147 1.48 2.78 -6.15
C ASN A 147 0.11 2.46 -6.75
N ALA A 148 -0.47 1.36 -6.28
CA ALA A 148 -1.88 1.07 -6.41
C ALA A 148 -2.45 0.68 -5.05
N THR A 149 -3.73 0.96 -4.85
CA THR A 149 -4.51 0.42 -3.72
C THR A 149 -5.74 -0.26 -4.27
N THR A 150 -6.08 -1.39 -3.68
CA THR A 150 -7.20 -2.20 -4.14
C THR A 150 -8.34 -2.26 -3.12
N SER A 151 -9.52 -2.59 -3.60
CA SER A 151 -10.66 -2.99 -2.79
C SER A 151 -11.36 -4.12 -3.52
N ILE A 152 -11.53 -5.25 -2.83
CA ILE A 152 -12.19 -6.42 -3.40
C ILE A 152 -13.64 -6.51 -2.93
N ASP A 153 -14.48 -7.13 -3.76
CA ASP A 153 -15.78 -7.62 -3.32
C ASP A 153 -15.65 -8.97 -2.59
N PHE A 154 -16.79 -9.61 -2.32
CA PHE A 154 -16.80 -10.93 -1.70
C PHE A 154 -16.19 -11.98 -2.62
N VAL A 155 -15.31 -12.81 -2.05
CA VAL A 155 -14.76 -13.96 -2.76
C VAL A 155 -15.89 -14.96 -3.06
N ASN A 156 -16.01 -15.34 -4.33
CA ASN A 156 -16.97 -16.32 -4.82
C ASN A 156 -16.28 -17.27 -5.81
N ASN A 157 -16.29 -18.57 -5.53
CA ASN A 157 -15.67 -19.61 -6.38
C ASN A 157 -14.21 -19.27 -6.78
N ASP A 158 -13.38 -18.93 -5.78
CA ASP A 158 -11.97 -18.53 -5.98
C ASP A 158 -11.76 -17.30 -6.88
N LEU A 159 -12.82 -16.52 -7.11
CA LEU A 159 -12.77 -15.25 -7.83
C LEU A 159 -13.19 -14.10 -6.91
N CYS A 160 -12.61 -12.93 -7.13
CA CYS A 160 -13.15 -11.68 -6.62
C CYS A 160 -13.01 -10.58 -7.67
N ASN A 161 -13.99 -9.68 -7.73
CA ASN A 161 -13.83 -8.43 -8.45
C ASN A 161 -13.04 -7.45 -7.60
N VAL A 162 -12.21 -6.67 -8.27
CA VAL A 162 -11.24 -5.78 -7.65
C VAL A 162 -11.37 -4.41 -8.28
N LEU A 163 -11.62 -3.39 -7.47
CA LEU A 163 -11.40 -2.00 -7.84
C LEU A 163 -9.96 -1.62 -7.52
N ILE A 164 -9.25 -1.02 -8.48
CA ILE A 164 -7.83 -0.70 -8.37
C ILE A 164 -7.65 0.79 -8.65
N LYS A 165 -7.25 1.55 -7.63
CA LYS A 165 -6.85 2.95 -7.79
C LYS A 165 -5.34 3.01 -7.96
N SER A 166 -4.88 3.35 -9.15
CA SER A 166 -3.46 3.48 -9.49
C SER A 166 -3.01 4.93 -9.49
N THR A 167 -1.77 5.16 -9.08
CA THR A 167 -1.07 6.43 -9.25
C THR A 167 0.23 6.21 -10.01
N SER A 168 0.44 7.00 -11.06
CA SER A 168 1.66 7.04 -11.86
C SER A 168 2.07 8.49 -12.13
N LYS A 169 3.27 8.66 -12.68
CA LYS A 169 3.71 9.93 -13.25
C LYS A 169 4.18 9.74 -14.68
N HIS A 170 3.90 10.73 -15.52
CA HIS A 170 4.21 10.70 -16.96
C HIS A 170 4.88 12.00 -17.37
N TRP A 171 5.82 11.94 -18.31
CA TRP A 171 6.48 13.13 -18.86
C TRP A 171 6.98 12.89 -20.28
N THR A 172 7.27 13.99 -20.98
CA THR A 172 7.73 14.01 -22.37
C THR A 172 9.07 14.73 -22.43
N GLY A 173 10.12 14.05 -22.84
CA GLY A 173 11.47 14.61 -22.93
C GLY A 173 11.93 15.22 -21.60
N THR A 174 12.16 16.53 -21.58
CA THR A 174 12.62 17.28 -20.40
C THR A 174 11.49 18.00 -19.66
N GLN A 175 10.23 17.81 -20.07
CA GLN A 175 9.08 18.45 -19.41
C GLN A 175 8.89 17.92 -17.99
N SER A 176 8.30 18.76 -17.13
CA SER A 176 7.93 18.36 -15.77
C SER A 176 6.91 17.23 -15.79
N ALA A 177 7.05 16.30 -14.85
CA ALA A 177 6.13 15.16 -14.75
C ALA A 177 4.74 15.58 -14.27
N LYS A 178 3.72 14.96 -14.85
CA LYS A 178 2.33 15.04 -14.40
C LYS A 178 1.97 13.77 -13.64
N LYS A 179 1.23 13.94 -12.54
CA LYS A 179 0.63 12.87 -11.77
C LYS A 179 -0.66 12.44 -12.44
N LEU A 180 -0.79 11.15 -12.71
CA LEU A 180 -2.01 10.54 -13.19
C LEU A 180 -2.57 9.58 -12.13
N VAL A 181 -3.85 9.71 -11.82
CA VAL A 181 -4.59 8.79 -10.95
C VAL A 181 -5.70 8.14 -11.77
N VAL A 182 -5.66 6.82 -11.90
CA VAL A 182 -6.59 6.04 -12.73
C VAL A 182 -7.30 5.01 -11.88
N LEU A 183 -8.59 4.81 -12.15
CA LEU A 183 -9.38 3.73 -11.61
C LEU A 183 -9.52 2.62 -12.67
N TYR A 184 -9.14 1.41 -12.28
CA TYR A 184 -9.39 0.18 -13.03
C TYR A 184 -10.35 -0.71 -12.24
N ALA A 185 -11.04 -1.60 -12.95
CA ALA A 185 -11.69 -2.76 -12.34
C ALA A 185 -11.13 -4.03 -12.96
N GLY A 186 -11.10 -5.12 -12.21
CA GLY A 186 -10.64 -6.40 -12.70
C GLY A 186 -11.25 -7.56 -11.94
N THR A 187 -10.94 -8.77 -12.38
CA THR A 187 -11.32 -10.01 -11.71
C THR A 187 -10.06 -10.79 -11.40
N TYR A 188 -9.84 -11.05 -10.12
CA TYR A 188 -8.67 -11.78 -9.62
C TYR A 188 -9.06 -13.23 -9.30
N ASN A 189 -8.23 -14.17 -9.73
CA ASN A 189 -8.38 -15.58 -9.43
C ASN A 189 -7.38 -16.00 -8.35
N LEU A 190 -7.89 -16.48 -7.22
CA LEU A 190 -7.10 -16.86 -6.05
C LEU A 190 -6.31 -18.15 -6.29
N THR A 191 -6.80 -19.05 -7.14
CA THR A 191 -6.14 -20.31 -7.49
C THR A 191 -4.94 -20.08 -8.41
N THR A 192 -5.10 -19.30 -9.48
CA THR A 192 -4.02 -19.01 -10.43
C THR A 192 -3.16 -17.83 -9.99
N GLN A 193 -3.62 -17.06 -8.99
CA GLN A 193 -3.01 -15.84 -8.47
C GLN A 193 -2.82 -14.74 -9.52
N LYS A 194 -3.71 -14.71 -10.53
CA LYS A 194 -3.65 -13.78 -11.65
C LYS A 194 -4.94 -13.00 -11.84
N PHE A 195 -4.83 -11.82 -12.44
CA PHE A 195 -5.98 -11.13 -12.99
C PHE A 195 -6.43 -11.80 -14.30
N GLN A 196 -7.72 -12.15 -14.39
CA GLN A 196 -8.34 -12.70 -15.59
C GLN A 196 -8.94 -11.62 -16.48
N GLN A 197 -9.35 -10.50 -15.87
CA GLN A 197 -9.90 -9.35 -16.56
C GLN A 197 -9.36 -8.07 -15.92
N LEU A 198 -9.18 -7.04 -16.74
CA LEU A 198 -8.84 -5.69 -16.32
C LEU A 198 -9.51 -4.72 -17.31
N ILE A 199 -10.15 -3.70 -16.78
CA ILE A 199 -10.82 -2.66 -17.55
C ILE A 199 -10.43 -1.29 -16.98
N TYR A 200 -10.17 -0.34 -17.87
CA TYR A 200 -10.07 1.07 -17.50
C TYR A 200 -11.48 1.58 -17.21
N ILE A 201 -11.65 2.27 -16.08
CA ILE A 201 -12.94 2.87 -15.70
C ILE A 201 -12.90 4.38 -15.95
N ASN A 202 -11.97 5.09 -15.28
CA ASN A 202 -11.89 6.55 -15.38
C ASN A 202 -10.53 7.08 -14.90
N THR A 203 -10.16 8.26 -15.37
CA THR A 203 -9.09 9.09 -14.81
C THR A 203 -9.69 9.98 -13.73
N LEU A 204 -9.21 9.83 -12.50
CA LEU A 204 -9.66 10.61 -11.35
C LEU A 204 -8.94 11.95 -11.23
N SER A 205 -7.69 12.03 -11.71
CA SER A 205 -6.88 13.24 -11.67
C SER A 205 -5.73 13.16 -12.68
N ASP A 206 -5.51 14.23 -13.43
CA ASP A 206 -4.30 14.51 -14.19
C ASP A 206 -3.84 15.93 -13.84
N GLN A 207 -2.79 16.04 -13.02
CA GLN A 207 -2.33 17.32 -12.45
C GLN A 207 -0.80 17.37 -12.45
N PRO A 208 -0.17 18.55 -12.40
CA PRO A 208 1.27 18.66 -12.19
C PRO A 208 1.72 17.88 -10.95
N PHE A 209 2.82 17.13 -11.03
CA PHE A 209 3.30 16.36 -9.89
C PHE A 209 3.92 17.30 -8.85
N THR A 210 3.19 17.58 -7.77
CA THR A 210 3.71 18.27 -6.59
C THR A 210 4.24 17.23 -5.59
N ASN A 211 5.51 17.30 -5.24
CA ASN A 211 6.05 16.57 -4.08
C ASN A 211 5.37 17.11 -2.82
N GLN A 212 4.25 16.53 -2.41
CA GLN A 212 3.79 16.69 -1.03
C GLN A 212 4.57 15.70 -0.19
N THR A 213 5.69 16.18 0.34
CA THR A 213 6.38 15.58 1.49
C THR A 213 5.37 15.53 2.64
N ILE A 214 5.07 14.32 3.12
CA ILE A 214 4.44 14.10 4.43
C ILE A 214 5.56 14.19 5.47
#